data_AF-A0A842LBH9-F1
#
_entry.id   AF-A0A842LBH9-F1
#
_cell.length_a   1.000
_cell.length_b   1.000
_cell.length_c   1.000
_cell.angle_alpha   90.00
_cell.angle_beta   90.00
_cell.angle_gamma   90.00
#
_symmetry.space_group_name_H-M   'P 1'
#
loop_
_entity.id
_entity.type
_entity.pdbx_description
1 polymer ?
#
loop_
_entity_poly.entity_id
_entity_poly.type
_entity_poly.pdbx_seq_one_letter_code
_entity_poly.pdbx_strand_id
1 'polypeptide(L)'
;ELDEFIIVFPVHPRTRKNLKKFHLYKLLSEAEHIKLVKPLGYLDFLLLLSRSYVVLTDSGGLQEEAITLNIPCLTLRYNTERPETVEAGGNILVGADKERIINTLRLIQKDPNFRKKMINAPNPYGDGKASEKIINATVDFHNKGKLTIKPPVNILSDLQRELHFIEEDITVQSLEERDKCKVRIVYDGVKPRFPHQTMNLKGKQIICDIYKIL
;
A
#
# COMPACT_ATOMS: atom_id res chain seq x y z
N GLU A 1 -5.88 30.01 8.81
CA GLU A 1 -6.29 29.37 7.55
C GLU A 1 -7.15 28.19 7.92
N LEU A 2 -8.27 27.98 7.23
CA LEU A 2 -9.23 26.93 7.56
C LEU A 2 -9.92 27.14 8.91
N ASP A 3 -9.94 28.38 9.41
CA ASP A 3 -10.65 28.79 10.63
C ASP A 3 -12.17 28.67 10.49
N GLU A 4 -12.67 28.56 9.26
CA GLU A 4 -14.04 28.18 8.94
C GLU A 4 -14.37 26.69 9.25
N PHE A 5 -13.38 25.87 9.62
CA PHE A 5 -13.56 24.47 10.01
C PHE A 5 -13.16 24.23 11.47
N ILE A 6 -13.95 23.40 12.17
CA ILE A 6 -13.49 22.77 13.41
C ILE A 6 -12.70 21.51 13.06
N ILE A 7 -11.40 21.51 13.39
CA ILE A 7 -10.49 20.40 13.15
C ILE A 7 -10.33 19.60 14.44
N VAL A 8 -10.85 18.38 14.46
CA VAL A 8 -10.57 17.43 15.54
C VAL A 8 -9.36 16.59 15.13
N PHE A 9 -8.28 16.67 15.91
CA PHE A 9 -7.04 15.96 15.61
C PHE A 9 -6.68 14.97 16.74
N PRO A 10 -7.03 13.68 16.61
CA PRO A 10 -6.57 12.63 17.50
C PRO A 10 -5.06 12.39 17.33
N VAL A 11 -4.26 12.98 18.23
CA VAL A 11 -2.80 13.02 18.04
C VAL A 11 -2.14 11.75 18.57
N HIS A 12 -1.65 10.90 17.66
CA HIS A 12 -0.84 9.73 18.00
C HIS A 12 0.39 10.12 18.85
N PRO A 13 0.82 9.31 19.84
CA PRO A 13 1.93 9.67 20.73
C PRO A 13 3.23 10.05 20.01
N ARG A 14 3.56 9.35 18.91
CA ARG A 14 4.70 9.68 18.03
C ARG A 14 4.57 11.09 17.43
N THR A 15 3.41 11.41 16.89
CA THR A 15 3.12 12.73 16.29
C THR A 15 3.16 13.82 17.35
N ARG A 16 2.57 13.59 18.52
CA ARG A 16 2.61 14.53 19.66
C ARG A 16 4.05 14.85 20.07
N LYS A 17 4.93 13.84 20.15
CA LYS A 17 6.35 14.02 20.45
C LYS A 17 7.03 14.90 19.39
N ASN A 18 6.77 14.66 18.11
CA ASN A 18 7.32 15.46 17.01
C ASN A 18 6.79 16.90 17.03
N LEU A 19 5.49 17.12 17.24
CA LEU A 19 4.91 18.46 17.35
C LEU A 19 5.56 19.27 18.47
N LYS A 20 5.83 18.65 19.63
CA LYS A 20 6.57 19.30 20.72
C LYS A 20 8.02 19.59 20.34
N LYS A 21 8.72 18.62 19.72
CA LYS A 21 10.12 18.76 19.26
C LYS A 21 10.28 19.94 18.29
N PHE A 22 9.31 20.15 17.41
CA PHE A 22 9.34 21.23 16.42
C PHE A 22 8.58 22.50 16.86
N HIS A 23 8.24 22.63 18.15
CA HIS A 23 7.51 23.77 18.71
C HIS A 23 6.14 24.08 18.08
N LEU A 24 5.55 23.11 17.36
CA LEU A 24 4.24 23.23 16.71
C LEU A 24 3.08 22.91 17.66
N TYR A 25 3.31 22.12 18.71
CA TYR A 25 2.24 21.69 19.61
C TYR A 25 1.52 22.88 20.27
N LYS A 26 2.29 23.89 20.72
CA LYS A 26 1.74 25.08 21.37
C LYS A 26 0.89 25.90 20.39
N LEU A 27 1.41 26.15 19.19
CA LEU A 27 0.71 26.86 18.11
C LEU A 27 -0.64 26.19 17.78
N LEU A 28 -0.66 24.86 17.67
CA LEU A 28 -1.89 24.11 17.40
C LEU A 28 -2.86 24.09 18.59
N SER A 29 -2.35 24.07 19.83
CA SER A 29 -3.22 24.08 21.02
C SER A 29 -3.85 25.43 21.33
N GLU A 30 -3.24 26.53 20.87
CA GLU A 30 -3.75 27.90 21.03
C GLU A 30 -4.73 28.29 19.92
N ALA A 31 -4.78 27.55 18.81
CA ALA A 31 -5.74 27.75 17.75
C ALA A 31 -7.14 27.27 18.15
N GLU A 32 -8.10 28.20 18.31
CA GLU A 32 -9.43 27.89 18.84
C GLU A 32 -10.21 26.83 18.03
N HIS A 33 -10.03 26.83 16.71
CA HIS A 33 -10.68 25.92 15.78
C HIS A 33 -10.04 24.52 15.70
N ILE A 34 -8.90 24.30 16.37
CA ILE A 34 -8.19 23.01 16.41
C ILE A 34 -8.37 22.36 17.78
N LYS A 35 -8.97 21.17 17.80
CA LYS A 35 -9.15 20.36 19.01
C LYS A 35 -8.17 19.19 18.99
N LEU A 36 -7.04 19.36 19.68
CA LEU A 36 -6.08 18.28 19.90
C LEU A 36 -6.62 17.32 20.96
N VAL A 37 -6.96 16.09 20.58
CA VAL A 37 -7.45 15.07 21.50
C VAL A 37 -6.46 13.92 21.67
N LYS A 38 -6.64 13.13 22.72
CA LYS A 38 -5.91 11.85 22.87
C LYS A 38 -6.38 10.87 21.77
N PRO A 39 -5.56 9.88 21.40
CA PRO A 39 -6.02 8.79 20.54
C PRO A 39 -7.34 8.20 21.07
N LEU A 40 -8.29 7.98 20.17
CA LEU A 40 -9.63 7.49 20.49
C LEU A 40 -9.67 5.96 20.40
N GLY A 41 -10.62 5.35 21.13
CA GLY A 41 -10.96 3.95 20.90
C GLY A 41 -11.59 3.78 19.52
N TYR A 42 -11.60 2.54 19.00
CA TYR A 42 -12.05 2.29 17.63
C TYR A 42 -13.49 2.77 17.37
N LEU A 43 -14.42 2.43 18.26
CA LEU A 43 -15.83 2.83 18.11
C LEU A 43 -16.02 4.35 18.20
N ASP A 44 -15.33 5.02 19.13
CA ASP A 44 -15.36 6.47 19.25
C ASP A 44 -14.82 7.16 18.00
N PHE A 45 -13.74 6.60 17.43
CA PHE A 45 -13.15 7.10 16.19
C PHE A 45 -14.08 6.91 14.99
N LEU A 46 -14.71 5.73 14.86
CA LEU A 46 -15.70 5.47 13.80
C LEU A 46 -16.87 6.45 13.89
N LEU A 47 -17.37 6.73 15.10
CA LEU A 47 -18.43 7.71 15.29
C LEU A 47 -17.96 9.11 14.86
N LEU A 48 -16.76 9.53 15.27
CA LEU A 48 -16.17 10.79 14.84
C LEU A 48 -16.04 10.87 13.31
N LEU A 49 -15.52 9.82 12.67
CA LEU A 49 -15.33 9.74 11.23
C LEU A 49 -16.66 9.82 10.49
N SER A 50 -17.66 9.03 10.89
CA SER A 50 -18.99 9.00 10.27
C SER A 50 -19.75 10.34 10.33
N ARG A 51 -19.36 11.23 11.23
CA ARG A 51 -19.94 12.58 11.39
C ARG A 51 -19.04 13.69 10.83
N SER A 52 -17.87 13.35 10.31
CA SER A 52 -16.93 14.31 9.76
C SER A 52 -17.38 14.84 8.40
N TYR A 53 -17.11 16.11 8.12
CA TYR A 53 -17.44 16.71 6.82
C TYR A 53 -16.53 16.18 5.69
N VAL A 54 -15.26 15.98 6.04
CA VAL A 54 -14.12 15.51 5.25
C VAL A 54 -13.07 14.99 6.23
N VAL A 55 -12.28 13.99 5.84
CA VAL A 55 -11.16 13.47 6.64
C VAL A 55 -9.83 13.75 5.94
N LEU A 56 -8.82 14.18 6.70
CA LEU A 56 -7.44 14.27 6.25
C LEU A 56 -6.63 13.19 6.96
N THR A 57 -5.93 12.34 6.21
CA THR A 57 -5.25 11.18 6.79
C THR A 57 -4.04 10.72 5.99
N ASP A 58 -3.05 10.15 6.65
CA ASP A 58 -1.96 9.37 6.04
C ASP A 58 -2.13 7.85 6.24
N SER A 59 -3.16 7.43 6.97
CA SER A 59 -3.47 6.03 7.27
C SER A 59 -4.16 5.33 6.10
N GLY A 60 -3.66 4.15 5.71
CA GLY A 60 -4.27 3.30 4.70
C GLY A 60 -5.66 2.80 5.12
N GLY A 61 -5.78 2.29 6.35
CA GLY A 61 -7.07 1.82 6.87
C GLY A 61 -8.14 2.90 6.91
N LEU A 62 -7.76 4.16 7.22
CA LEU A 62 -8.70 5.27 7.21
C LEU A 62 -9.16 5.66 5.80
N GLN A 63 -8.36 5.40 4.76
CA GLN A 63 -8.81 5.60 3.37
C GLN A 63 -9.94 4.61 3.02
N GLU A 64 -9.80 3.34 3.45
CA GLU A 64 -10.82 2.30 3.28
C GLU A 64 -12.10 2.60 4.08
N GLU A 65 -11.94 3.01 5.35
CA GLU A 65 -13.07 3.33 6.22
C GLU A 65 -13.81 4.59 5.77
N ALA A 66 -13.10 5.62 5.30
CA ALA A 66 -13.71 6.86 4.83
C ALA A 66 -14.64 6.63 3.64
N ILE A 67 -14.20 5.90 2.61
CA ILE A 67 -15.06 5.58 1.46
C ILE A 67 -16.21 4.66 1.86
N THR A 68 -15.98 3.73 2.79
CA THR A 68 -17.03 2.84 3.32
C THR A 68 -18.13 3.61 4.07
N LEU A 69 -17.76 4.69 4.75
CA LEU A 69 -18.68 5.56 5.49
C LEU A 69 -19.19 6.74 4.66
N ASN A 70 -18.91 6.79 3.35
CA ASN A 70 -19.26 7.88 2.45
C ASN A 70 -18.72 9.25 2.90
N ILE A 71 -17.51 9.27 3.46
CA ILE A 71 -16.83 10.49 3.91
C ILE A 71 -15.73 10.86 2.90
N PRO A 72 -15.75 12.08 2.33
CA PRO A 72 -14.67 12.56 1.46
C PRO A 72 -13.31 12.47 2.17
N CYS A 73 -12.33 11.87 1.50
CA CYS A 73 -11.00 11.66 2.05
C CYS A 73 -9.94 12.48 1.29
N LEU A 74 -9.05 13.13 2.03
CA LEU A 74 -7.85 13.78 1.51
C LEU A 74 -6.62 13.07 2.10
N THR A 75 -5.90 12.35 1.26
CA THR A 75 -4.73 11.60 1.71
C THR A 75 -3.49 12.48 1.71
N LEU A 76 -2.84 12.62 2.87
CA LEU A 76 -1.64 13.43 3.10
C LEU A 76 -0.35 12.73 2.62
N ARG A 77 -0.43 11.98 1.53
CA ARG A 77 0.67 11.23 0.88
C ARG A 77 0.66 11.46 -0.63
N TYR A 78 1.82 11.37 -1.26
CA TYR A 78 1.95 11.50 -2.72
C TYR A 78 1.59 10.20 -3.48
N ASN A 79 1.50 9.09 -2.77
CA ASN A 79 1.11 7.77 -3.29
C ASN A 79 0.28 7.02 -2.26
N THR A 80 -0.46 6.01 -2.72
CA THR A 80 -1.26 5.13 -1.87
C THR A 80 -1.24 3.70 -2.41
N GLU A 81 -1.29 2.74 -1.50
CA GLU A 81 -1.55 1.33 -1.72
C GLU A 81 -3.05 1.00 -1.90
N ARG A 82 -3.91 2.04 -1.95
CA ARG A 82 -5.36 1.99 -2.13
C ARG A 82 -5.83 2.81 -3.34
N PRO A 83 -5.26 2.61 -4.55
CA PRO A 83 -5.62 3.39 -5.75
C PRO A 83 -7.12 3.38 -6.04
N GLU A 84 -7.81 2.28 -5.71
CA GLU A 84 -9.25 2.11 -5.89
C GLU A 84 -10.09 3.19 -5.17
N THR A 85 -9.63 3.75 -4.05
CA THR A 85 -10.32 4.86 -3.37
C THR A 85 -10.26 6.16 -4.16
N VAL A 86 -9.16 6.37 -4.88
CA VAL A 86 -8.92 7.55 -5.72
C VAL A 86 -9.65 7.39 -7.05
N GLU A 87 -9.57 6.20 -7.66
CA GLU A 87 -10.27 5.85 -8.89
C GLU A 87 -11.79 5.95 -8.75
N ALA A 88 -12.34 5.51 -7.61
CA ALA A 88 -13.76 5.66 -7.30
C ALA A 88 -14.19 7.12 -7.05
N GLY A 89 -13.23 8.03 -6.82
CA GLY A 89 -13.49 9.45 -6.56
C GLY A 89 -13.82 9.80 -5.11
N GLY A 90 -13.71 8.85 -4.18
CA GLY A 90 -13.93 9.09 -2.74
C GLY A 90 -12.72 9.70 -2.02
N ASN A 91 -11.53 9.62 -2.63
CA ASN A 91 -10.27 10.05 -2.05
C ASN A 91 -9.45 10.90 -3.04
N ILE A 92 -8.73 11.90 -2.54
CA ILE A 92 -7.79 12.71 -3.32
C ILE A 92 -6.43 12.70 -2.63
N LEU A 93 -5.38 12.32 -3.35
CA LEU A 93 -4.00 12.46 -2.87
C LEU A 93 -3.59 13.93 -2.91
N VAL A 94 -3.34 14.53 -1.76
CA VAL A 94 -2.93 15.95 -1.66
C VAL A 94 -1.47 16.10 -1.21
N GLY A 95 -0.83 15.02 -0.75
CA GLY A 95 0.54 15.04 -0.28
C GLY A 95 0.71 15.94 0.95
N ALA A 96 1.88 16.56 1.07
CA ALA A 96 2.19 17.55 2.11
C ALA A 96 2.21 18.99 1.56
N ASP A 97 1.59 19.22 0.41
CA ASP A 97 1.53 20.53 -0.23
C ASP A 97 0.40 21.37 0.39
N LYS A 98 0.79 22.47 1.05
CA LYS A 98 -0.12 23.38 1.75
C LYS A 98 -1.23 23.90 0.83
N GLU A 99 -0.86 24.43 -0.34
CA GLU A 99 -1.80 25.07 -1.24
C GLU A 99 -2.79 24.05 -1.80
N ARG A 100 -2.32 22.84 -2.14
CA ARG A 100 -3.17 21.75 -2.59
C ARG A 100 -4.16 21.32 -1.51
N ILE A 101 -3.72 21.19 -0.25
CA ILE A 101 -4.59 20.83 0.87
C ILE A 101 -5.70 21.90 1.03
N ILE A 102 -5.31 23.17 1.12
CA ILE A 102 -6.25 24.29 1.35
C ILE A 102 -7.23 24.44 0.19
N ASN A 103 -6.74 24.42 -1.05
CA ASN A 103 -7.58 24.61 -2.23
C ASN A 103 -8.56 23.44 -2.41
N THR A 104 -8.13 22.21 -2.14
CA THR A 104 -9.02 21.04 -2.24
C THR A 104 -10.09 21.07 -1.15
N LEU A 105 -9.74 21.44 0.09
CA LEU A 105 -10.73 21.62 1.16
C LEU A 105 -11.77 22.70 0.84
N ARG A 106 -11.32 23.85 0.34
CA ARG A 106 -12.21 24.94 -0.06
C ARG A 106 -13.07 24.57 -1.26
N LEU A 107 -12.58 23.75 -2.19
CA LEU A 107 -13.38 23.20 -3.28
C LEU A 107 -14.51 22.31 -2.73
N ILE A 108 -14.20 21.38 -1.83
CA ILE A 108 -15.20 20.51 -1.18
C ILE A 108 -16.22 21.33 -0.37
N GLN A 109 -15.81 22.47 0.20
CA GLN A 109 -16.70 23.36 0.94
C GLN A 109 -17.62 24.18 0.02
N LYS A 110 -17.06 24.78 -1.03
CA LYS A 110 -17.75 25.77 -1.87
C LYS A 110 -18.58 25.14 -2.99
N ASP A 111 -18.25 23.91 -3.39
CA ASP A 111 -18.99 23.17 -4.42
C ASP A 111 -19.69 21.94 -3.80
N PRO A 112 -20.98 22.06 -3.42
CA PRO A 112 -21.76 20.94 -2.91
C PRO A 112 -21.88 19.78 -3.90
N ASN A 113 -21.84 20.03 -5.21
CA ASN A 113 -21.91 18.97 -6.22
C ASN A 113 -20.60 18.17 -6.25
N PHE A 114 -19.46 18.85 -6.14
CA PHE A 114 -18.16 18.18 -6.01
C PHE A 114 -18.13 17.26 -4.78
N ARG A 115 -18.52 17.78 -3.61
CA ARG A 115 -18.60 16.98 -2.39
C ARG A 115 -19.58 15.81 -2.54
N LYS A 116 -20.75 16.03 -3.12
CA LYS A 116 -21.75 14.99 -3.35
C LYS A 116 -21.22 13.87 -4.23
N LYS A 117 -20.41 14.16 -5.25
CA LYS A 117 -19.74 13.14 -6.07
C LYS A 117 -18.81 12.27 -5.23
N MET A 118 -18.00 12.88 -4.34
CA MET A 118 -17.10 12.12 -3.46
C MET A 118 -17.85 11.23 -2.47
N ILE A 119 -18.94 11.73 -1.87
CA ILE A 119 -19.79 10.96 -0.95
C ILE A 119 -20.44 9.77 -1.65
N ASN A 120 -20.85 9.94 -2.90
CA ASN A 120 -21.50 8.90 -3.69
C ASN A 120 -20.50 8.00 -4.43
N ALA A 121 -19.20 8.10 -4.13
CA ALA A 121 -18.19 7.22 -4.71
C ALA A 121 -18.52 5.75 -4.38
N PRO A 122 -18.50 4.84 -5.36
CA PRO A 122 -18.79 3.44 -5.09
C PRO A 122 -17.71 2.84 -4.19
N ASN A 123 -18.12 2.10 -3.15
CA ASN A 123 -17.18 1.41 -2.27
C ASN A 123 -16.58 0.18 -2.98
N PRO A 124 -15.25 0.14 -3.24
CA PRO A 124 -14.63 -0.99 -3.93
C PRO A 124 -14.35 -2.20 -3.03
N TYR A 125 -14.52 -2.08 -1.71
CA TYR A 125 -14.13 -3.10 -0.72
C TYR A 125 -15.22 -4.14 -0.41
N GLY A 126 -16.35 -4.04 -1.11
CA GLY A 126 -17.41 -5.05 -1.08
C GLY A 126 -18.52 -4.77 -0.06
N ASP A 127 -19.13 -5.85 0.41
CA ASP A 127 -20.44 -5.88 1.09
C ASP A 127 -20.34 -6.16 2.60
N GLY A 128 -19.13 -6.09 3.17
CA GLY A 128 -18.90 -6.40 4.58
C GLY A 128 -18.92 -7.90 4.93
N LYS A 129 -19.02 -8.80 3.94
CA LYS A 129 -19.01 -10.26 4.15
C LYS A 129 -17.65 -10.92 3.94
N ALA A 130 -16.56 -10.16 4.08
CA ALA A 130 -15.22 -10.65 3.85
C ALA A 130 -14.88 -11.84 4.77
N SER A 131 -15.25 -11.79 6.05
CA SER A 131 -15.02 -12.87 7.01
C SER A 131 -15.69 -14.19 6.58
N GLU A 132 -16.97 -14.12 6.20
CA GLU A 132 -17.74 -15.27 5.70
C GLU A 132 -17.13 -15.85 4.41
N LYS A 133 -16.75 -14.99 3.46
CA LYS A 133 -16.11 -15.40 2.20
C LYS A 133 -14.76 -16.09 2.46
N ILE A 134 -13.95 -15.55 3.37
CA ILE A 134 -12.64 -16.11 3.73
C ILE A 134 -12.79 -17.49 4.38
N ILE A 135 -13.70 -17.65 5.35
CA ILE A 135 -13.90 -18.95 6.01
C ILE A 135 -14.42 -20.00 5.03
N ASN A 136 -15.38 -19.63 4.17
CA ASN A 136 -15.91 -20.54 3.15
C ASN A 136 -14.83 -20.97 2.16
N ALA A 137 -14.00 -20.04 1.69
CA ALA A 137 -12.88 -20.36 0.79
C ALA A 137 -11.83 -21.25 1.46
N THR A 138 -11.54 -21.00 2.74
CA THR A 138 -10.57 -21.78 3.50
C THR A 138 -11.07 -23.21 3.73
N VAL A 139 -12.33 -23.39 4.12
CA VAL A 139 -12.95 -24.71 4.28
C VAL A 139 -12.98 -25.47 2.95
N ASP A 140 -13.35 -24.80 1.85
CA ASP A 140 -13.34 -25.40 0.51
C ASP A 140 -11.94 -25.89 0.11
N PHE A 141 -10.91 -25.06 0.32
CA PHE A 141 -9.53 -25.43 0.01
C PHE A 141 -9.01 -26.54 0.92
N HIS A 142 -9.42 -26.56 2.19
CA HIS A 142 -9.08 -27.64 3.12
C HIS A 142 -9.65 -28.98 2.63
N ASN A 143 -10.95 -29.00 2.30
CA ASN A 143 -11.65 -30.20 1.83
C ASN A 143 -11.08 -30.72 0.50
N LYS A 144 -10.55 -29.83 -0.34
CA LYS A 144 -9.85 -30.17 -1.59
C LYS A 144 -8.37 -30.54 -1.39
N GLY A 145 -7.87 -30.58 -0.15
CA GLY A 145 -6.46 -30.87 0.17
C GLY A 145 -5.46 -29.81 -0.29
N LYS A 146 -5.93 -28.62 -0.72
CA LYS A 146 -5.11 -27.55 -1.30
C LYS A 146 -4.37 -26.70 -0.28
N LEU A 147 -4.74 -26.80 1.00
CA LEU A 147 -4.05 -26.10 2.09
C LEU A 147 -2.81 -26.83 2.61
N THR A 148 -2.43 -27.94 1.97
CA THR A 148 -1.22 -28.69 2.36
C THR A 148 0.02 -27.87 2.04
N ILE A 149 0.59 -27.19 3.04
CA ILE A 149 1.90 -26.57 2.94
C ILE A 149 2.93 -27.67 3.14
N LYS A 150 3.59 -28.09 2.04
CA LYS A 150 4.78 -28.93 2.14
C LYS A 150 5.99 -28.01 2.29
N PRO A 151 6.80 -28.15 3.35
CA PRO A 151 8.10 -27.48 3.35
C PRO A 151 8.85 -27.92 2.09
N PRO A 152 9.57 -27.02 1.40
CA PRO A 152 10.40 -27.43 0.29
C PRO A 152 11.35 -28.52 0.79
N VAL A 153 11.29 -29.70 0.17
CA VAL A 153 12.09 -30.87 0.58
C VAL A 153 13.60 -30.57 0.47
N ASN A 154 13.95 -29.57 -0.33
CA ASN A 154 15.32 -29.14 -0.64
C ASN A 154 15.70 -27.81 0.03
N ILE A 155 15.47 -27.64 1.35
CA ILE A 155 16.06 -26.52 2.10
C ILE A 155 17.56 -26.78 2.40
N LEU A 156 17.97 -28.06 2.40
CA LEU A 156 19.34 -28.51 2.72
C LEU A 156 20.12 -29.05 1.51
N SER A 157 19.61 -28.95 0.28
CA SER A 157 20.41 -29.31 -0.90
C SER A 157 21.55 -28.30 -1.02
N ASP A 158 22.79 -28.77 -1.10
CA ASP A 158 23.98 -27.95 -1.31
C ASP A 158 23.76 -27.01 -2.51
N LEU A 159 23.39 -25.76 -2.21
CA LEU A 159 23.21 -24.73 -3.21
C LEU A 159 24.60 -24.37 -3.74
N GLN A 160 24.95 -24.88 -4.91
CA GLN A 160 26.17 -24.46 -5.59
C GLN A 160 25.84 -23.28 -6.48
N ARG A 161 26.57 -22.18 -6.25
CA ARG A 161 26.48 -20.98 -7.07
C ARG A 161 27.66 -20.97 -8.02
N GLU A 162 27.36 -21.00 -9.31
CA GLU A 162 28.36 -21.04 -10.37
C GLU A 162 28.25 -19.81 -11.27
N LEU A 163 29.39 -19.38 -11.80
CA LEU A 163 29.49 -18.32 -12.78
C LEU A 163 29.78 -18.95 -14.14
N HIS A 164 28.88 -18.77 -15.11
CA HIS A 164 29.05 -19.31 -16.46
C HIS A 164 29.12 -18.19 -17.47
N PHE A 165 29.92 -18.37 -18.52
CA PHE A 165 29.84 -17.58 -19.74
C PHE A 165 29.04 -18.36 -20.78
N ILE A 166 28.01 -17.73 -21.35
CA ILE A 166 27.09 -18.39 -22.27
C ILE A 166 27.43 -17.98 -23.70
N GLU A 167 27.95 -18.91 -24.48
CA GLU A 167 28.32 -18.69 -25.90
C GLU A 167 27.17 -19.00 -26.86
N GLU A 168 26.21 -19.80 -26.39
CA GLU A 168 25.06 -20.25 -27.15
C GLU A 168 23.93 -19.22 -27.20
N ASP A 169 23.13 -19.34 -28.25
CA ASP A 169 21.90 -18.55 -28.41
C ASP A 169 20.75 -19.20 -27.64
N ILE A 170 20.66 -18.89 -26.34
CA ILE A 170 19.67 -19.47 -25.43
C ILE A 170 18.99 -18.39 -24.60
N THR A 171 17.73 -18.61 -24.25
CA THR A 171 17.00 -17.75 -23.31
C THR A 171 17.23 -18.18 -21.87
N VAL A 172 17.00 -17.28 -20.91
CA VAL A 172 16.99 -17.63 -19.48
C VAL A 172 16.08 -18.83 -19.22
N GLN A 173 14.85 -18.83 -19.74
CA GLN A 173 13.90 -19.92 -19.50
C GLN A 173 14.45 -21.26 -20.01
N SER A 174 14.91 -21.29 -21.26
CA SER A 174 15.43 -22.53 -21.87
C SER A 174 16.67 -23.05 -21.16
N LEU A 175 17.53 -22.17 -20.66
CA LEU A 175 18.72 -22.54 -19.90
C LEU A 175 18.35 -23.10 -18.51
N GLU A 176 17.46 -22.42 -17.78
CA GLU A 176 17.00 -22.88 -16.47
C GLU A 176 16.31 -24.26 -16.55
N GLU A 177 15.52 -24.49 -17.60
CA GLU A 177 14.87 -25.78 -17.87
C GLU A 177 15.87 -26.89 -18.23
N ARG A 178 16.86 -26.59 -19.09
CA ARG A 178 17.87 -27.57 -19.52
C ARG A 178 18.82 -27.96 -18.40
N ASP A 179 19.38 -26.96 -17.71
CA ASP A 179 20.48 -27.16 -16.76
C ASP A 179 19.98 -27.35 -15.32
N LYS A 180 18.64 -27.35 -15.13
CA LYS A 180 17.99 -27.47 -13.82
C LYS A 180 18.57 -26.49 -12.79
N CYS A 181 18.86 -25.27 -13.23
CA CYS A 181 19.44 -24.21 -12.41
C CYS A 181 18.54 -22.97 -12.42
N LYS A 182 18.79 -22.04 -11.49
CA LYS A 182 18.10 -20.75 -11.43
C LYS A 182 19.07 -19.60 -11.71
N VAL A 183 18.88 -18.89 -12.82
CA VAL A 183 19.69 -17.72 -13.15
C VAL A 183 19.30 -16.59 -12.19
N ARG A 184 20.29 -16.03 -11.50
CA ARG A 184 20.09 -14.96 -10.50
C ARG A 184 20.43 -13.59 -11.05
N ILE A 185 21.57 -13.49 -11.73
CA ILE A 185 22.11 -12.24 -12.27
C ILE A 185 22.72 -12.55 -13.63
N VAL A 186 22.45 -11.69 -14.60
CA VAL A 186 23.08 -11.68 -15.91
C VAL A 186 23.99 -10.45 -16.01
N TYR A 187 25.24 -10.66 -16.36
CA TYR A 187 26.22 -9.61 -16.62
C TYR A 187 26.35 -9.41 -18.12
N ASP A 188 25.93 -8.23 -18.56
CA ASP A 188 26.13 -7.73 -19.91
C ASP A 188 27.34 -6.80 -19.88
N GLY A 189 28.52 -7.37 -20.12
CA GLY A 189 29.80 -6.76 -19.76
C GLY A 189 29.94 -6.62 -18.24
N VAL A 190 30.15 -5.40 -17.75
CA VAL A 190 30.28 -5.10 -16.30
C VAL A 190 28.95 -4.77 -15.61
N LYS A 191 27.84 -4.69 -16.35
CA LYS A 191 26.55 -4.25 -15.80
C LYS A 191 25.69 -5.45 -15.38
N PRO A 192 25.33 -5.59 -14.09
CA PRO A 192 24.41 -6.62 -13.65
C PRO A 192 22.98 -6.27 -14.09
N ARG A 193 22.23 -7.27 -14.54
CA ARG A 193 20.81 -7.19 -14.89
C ARG A 193 20.05 -8.34 -14.25
N PHE A 194 18.82 -8.05 -13.80
CA PHE A 194 17.92 -9.09 -13.36
C PHE A 194 17.40 -9.90 -14.57
N PRO A 195 17.45 -11.25 -14.50
CA PRO A 195 17.00 -12.10 -15.58
C PRO A 195 15.47 -12.02 -15.74
N HIS A 196 14.99 -12.14 -16.98
CA HIS A 196 13.59 -12.39 -17.31
C HIS A 196 13.53 -13.51 -18.36
N GLN A 197 12.42 -14.25 -18.42
CA GLN A 197 12.32 -15.52 -19.15
C GLN A 197 12.80 -15.46 -20.59
N THR A 198 12.47 -14.40 -21.33
CA THR A 198 12.82 -14.22 -22.75
C THR A 198 14.18 -13.57 -22.97
N MET A 199 14.97 -13.28 -21.93
CA MET A 199 16.26 -12.64 -22.07
C MET A 199 17.25 -13.59 -22.74
N ASN A 200 17.86 -13.15 -23.84
CA ASN A 200 18.91 -13.86 -24.53
C ASN A 200 20.24 -13.79 -23.75
N LEU A 201 20.90 -14.94 -23.56
CA LEU A 201 22.12 -15.06 -22.75
C LEU A 201 23.41 -15.11 -23.57
N LYS A 202 23.35 -15.17 -24.90
CA LYS A 202 24.54 -15.22 -25.76
C LYS A 202 25.50 -14.07 -25.48
N GLY A 203 26.76 -14.41 -25.27
CA GLY A 203 27.86 -13.51 -24.95
C GLY A 203 27.82 -12.90 -23.54
N LYS A 204 26.98 -13.42 -22.63
CA LYS A 204 26.81 -12.86 -21.27
C LYS A 204 27.37 -13.81 -20.22
N GLN A 205 27.84 -13.24 -19.11
CA GLN A 205 28.13 -14.02 -17.91
C GLN A 205 26.87 -14.13 -17.06
N ILE A 206 26.63 -15.27 -16.44
CA ILE A 206 25.49 -15.50 -15.57
C ILE A 206 25.93 -16.09 -14.25
N ILE A 207 25.26 -15.70 -13.17
CA ILE A 207 25.30 -16.42 -11.90
C ILE A 207 24.09 -17.36 -11.89
N CYS A 208 24.33 -18.67 -11.87
CA CYS A 208 23.27 -19.67 -11.69
C CYS A 208 23.38 -20.34 -10.31
N ASP A 209 22.24 -20.53 -9.67
CA ASP A 209 22.10 -21.39 -8.50
C ASP A 209 21.70 -22.79 -8.98
N ILE A 210 22.58 -23.77 -8.79
CA ILE A 210 22.34 -25.18 -9.13
C ILE A 210 21.88 -25.91 -7.88
N TYR A 211 20.75 -26.60 -7.98
CA TYR A 211 20.20 -27.41 -6.91
C TYR A 211 20.61 -28.87 -7.15
N LYS A 212 21.61 -29.37 -6.41
CA LYS A 212 21.93 -30.80 -6.43
C LYS A 212 20.80 -31.58 -5.77
N ILE A 213 20.10 -32.38 -6.57
CA ILE A 213 19.17 -33.40 -6.06
C ILE A 213 20.06 -34.56 -5.60
N LEU A 214 20.06 -34.86 -4.29
CA LEU A 214 20.60 -36.13 -3.77
C LEU A 214 19.69 -37.29 -4.20
#